data_AF-A0A4Y8V8S5-F1
#
_entry.id   AF-A0A4Y8V8S5-F1
#
_cell.length_a   1.000
_cell.length_b   1.000
_cell.length_c   1.000
_cell.angle_alpha   90.00
_cell.angle_beta   90.00
_cell.angle_gamma   90.00
#
_symmetry.space_group_name_H-M   'P 1'
#
loop_
_entity.id
_entity.type
_entity.pdbx_description
1 polymer ?
#
loop_
_entity_poly.entity_id
_entity_poly.type
_entity_poly.pdbx_seq_one_letter_code
_entity_poly.pdbx_strand_id
1 'polypeptide(L)'
;SRLNRHDNLWGFETLDQCIAVYNQLLAEYGLPPFTRCTRFEVRQGESGAKSSQLWTDGAVIQRVDLTTNISVGKGNETPYLRGLASQRLGHSIGRLFPNGKSVDWTTSGSGKGARLQYRKAYDKGFEIQSKHLPKVKRAYGEGSPEFKYAQELCNYAVETGIVRLEQELKSEFLSREKLCFYGLFDEANYRKLHEEFVGVDQRLKVTKMDIVSIAGQLLAEGVVETQRAANLTASYAIMWMHGQELAMSERSYNTHAARLNRIGINIRNAPDLTLCSTVFIREMKEINPVKNIAPPSWYKRPSHLRIAA
;
A
#
# COMPACT_ATOMS: atom_id res chain seq x y z
N SER A 1 -12.12 -9.80 4.03
CA SER A 1 -12.69 -10.75 5.01
C SER A 1 -12.28 -12.18 4.68
N ARG A 2 -12.10 -13.04 5.69
CA ARG A 2 -11.95 -14.52 5.55
C ARG A 2 -13.22 -15.29 5.96
N LEU A 3 -14.34 -14.58 6.19
CA LEU A 3 -15.59 -15.23 6.56
C LEU A 3 -16.03 -16.20 5.44
N ASN A 4 -16.32 -17.45 5.82
CA ASN A 4 -16.70 -18.55 4.91
C ASN A 4 -15.68 -18.87 3.82
N ARG A 5 -14.38 -18.65 4.10
CA ARG A 5 -13.29 -18.94 3.15
C ARG A 5 -11.97 -19.22 3.86
N HIS A 6 -11.03 -19.83 3.13
CA HIS A 6 -9.72 -20.14 3.68
C HIS A 6 -8.73 -18.97 3.57
N ASP A 7 -8.80 -18.15 2.51
CA ASP A 7 -7.80 -17.12 2.25
C ASP A 7 -8.36 -15.70 2.05
N ASN A 8 -7.49 -14.72 1.77
CA ASN A 8 -7.90 -13.36 1.40
C ASN A 8 -7.08 -12.80 0.23
N LEU A 9 -6.69 -13.66 -0.72
CA LEU A 9 -5.93 -13.24 -1.88
C LEU A 9 -6.75 -12.31 -2.76
N TRP A 10 -8.02 -12.61 -3.05
CA TRP A 10 -8.96 -11.65 -3.63
C TRP A 10 -10.15 -11.39 -2.70
N GLY A 11 -10.48 -10.11 -2.56
CA GLY A 11 -11.58 -9.61 -1.73
C GLY A 11 -12.84 -9.31 -2.53
N PHE A 12 -13.81 -8.71 -1.85
CA PHE A 12 -14.95 -8.04 -2.45
C PHE A 12 -14.51 -6.72 -3.09
N GLU A 13 -15.26 -6.26 -4.08
CA GLU A 13 -14.94 -5.08 -4.88
C GLU A 13 -15.69 -3.83 -4.41
N THR A 14 -16.81 -4.01 -3.71
CA THR A 14 -17.64 -2.91 -3.18
C THR A 14 -17.94 -3.09 -1.69
N LEU A 15 -18.30 -1.99 -1.03
CA LEU A 15 -18.79 -2.06 0.34
C LEU A 15 -20.13 -2.77 0.47
N ASP A 16 -21.01 -2.62 -0.52
CA ASP A 16 -22.29 -3.34 -0.56
C ASP A 16 -22.10 -4.86 -0.45
N GLN A 17 -21.14 -5.41 -1.19
CA GLN A 17 -20.81 -6.84 -1.12
C GLN A 17 -20.30 -7.23 0.28
N CYS A 18 -19.47 -6.39 0.90
CA CYS A 18 -18.99 -6.62 2.27
C CYS A 18 -20.14 -6.59 3.28
N ILE A 19 -21.03 -5.60 3.18
CA ILE A 19 -22.15 -5.41 4.11
C ILE A 19 -23.21 -6.50 3.93
N ALA A 20 -23.44 -6.97 2.70
CA ALA A 20 -24.30 -8.12 2.45
C ALA A 20 -23.84 -9.37 3.23
N VAL A 21 -22.54 -9.64 3.26
CA VAL A 21 -21.98 -10.76 4.04
C VAL A 21 -22.18 -10.56 5.55
N TYR A 22 -21.99 -9.34 6.06
CA TYR A 22 -22.25 -9.06 7.48
C TYR A 22 -23.73 -9.18 7.84
N ASN A 23 -24.62 -8.68 6.98
CA ASN A 23 -26.07 -8.76 7.18
C ASN A 23 -26.58 -10.21 7.13
N GLN A 24 -25.96 -11.08 6.31
CA GLN A 24 -26.23 -12.51 6.34
C GLN A 24 -25.88 -13.11 7.69
N LEU A 25 -24.69 -12.80 8.21
CA LEU A 25 -24.26 -13.27 9.52
C LEU A 25 -25.19 -12.75 10.63
N LEU A 26 -25.56 -11.47 10.60
CA LEU A 26 -26.49 -10.89 11.58
C LEU A 26 -27.86 -11.61 11.56
N ALA A 27 -28.37 -11.93 10.37
CA ALA A 27 -29.62 -12.66 10.21
C ALA A 27 -29.57 -14.08 10.81
N GLU A 28 -28.44 -14.78 10.70
CA GLU A 28 -28.24 -16.10 11.35
C GLU A 28 -28.40 -16.04 12.87
N TYR A 29 -28.09 -14.90 13.48
CA TYR A 29 -28.24 -14.66 14.92
C TYR A 29 -29.53 -13.89 15.29
N GLY A 30 -30.43 -13.63 14.34
CA GLY A 30 -31.65 -12.86 14.57
C GLY A 30 -31.41 -11.39 14.93
N LEU A 31 -30.24 -10.84 14.55
CA LEU A 31 -29.86 -9.45 14.80
C LEU A 31 -30.29 -8.53 13.65
N PRO A 32 -30.60 -7.25 13.93
CA PRO A 32 -30.98 -6.30 12.90
C PRO A 32 -29.83 -6.06 11.91
N PRO A 33 -30.12 -5.90 10.60
CA PRO A 33 -29.10 -5.67 9.59
C PRO A 33 -28.51 -4.25 9.69
N PHE A 34 -27.29 -4.08 9.18
CA PHE A 34 -26.76 -2.77 8.86
C PHE A 34 -27.54 -2.15 7.69
N THR A 35 -28.03 -0.93 7.90
CA THR A 35 -28.78 -0.14 6.91
C THR A 35 -27.95 1.01 6.38
N ARG A 36 -28.29 1.48 5.17
CA ARG A 36 -27.72 2.71 4.63
C ARG A 36 -28.16 3.90 5.46
N CYS A 37 -27.24 4.82 5.68
CA CYS A 37 -27.53 6.16 6.17
C CYS A 37 -28.34 6.92 5.12
N THR A 38 -29.35 7.66 5.54
CA THR A 38 -30.09 8.60 4.67
C THR A 38 -29.79 10.05 5.03
N ARG A 39 -29.30 10.29 6.25
CA ARG A 39 -28.85 11.59 6.72
C ARG A 39 -27.78 11.46 7.80
N PHE A 40 -27.04 12.54 8.00
CA PHE A 40 -26.28 12.74 9.23
C PHE A 40 -26.47 14.18 9.71
N GLU A 41 -26.49 14.35 11.03
CA GLU A 41 -26.78 15.63 11.68
C GLU A 41 -25.73 15.89 12.76
N VAL A 42 -25.41 17.16 13.02
CA VAL A 42 -24.58 17.53 14.16
C VAL A 42 -25.43 17.35 15.41
N ARG A 43 -24.97 16.52 16.36
CA ARG A 43 -25.68 16.38 17.64
C ARG A 43 -25.72 17.73 18.35
N GLN A 44 -26.91 18.09 18.82
CA GLN A 44 -27.06 19.18 19.78
C GLN A 44 -26.37 18.77 21.08
N GLY A 45 -25.41 19.58 21.52
CA GLY A 45 -24.73 19.45 22.80
C GLY A 45 -25.11 20.59 23.75
N GLU A 46 -24.83 20.42 25.03
CA GLU A 46 -24.94 21.51 26.01
C GLU A 46 -24.05 22.71 25.61
N SER A 47 -24.47 23.93 25.95
CA SER A 47 -23.70 25.14 25.68
C SER A 47 -22.30 25.03 26.28
N GLY A 48 -21.25 25.07 25.45
CA GLY A 48 -19.85 24.89 25.85
C GLY A 48 -19.30 23.45 25.71
N ALA A 49 -20.13 22.46 25.37
CA ALA A 49 -19.66 21.12 25.03
C ALA A 49 -19.06 21.09 23.61
N LYS A 50 -18.14 20.15 23.34
CA LYS A 50 -17.55 19.97 21.99
C LYS A 50 -18.64 19.61 20.96
N SER A 51 -19.16 20.61 20.25
CA SER A 51 -19.93 20.45 19.01
C SER A 51 -19.05 19.74 17.96
N SER A 52 -19.16 18.42 17.85
CA SER A 52 -18.47 17.68 16.77
C SER A 52 -18.96 16.25 16.53
N GLN A 53 -19.81 15.69 17.38
CA GLN A 53 -20.28 14.32 17.15
C GLN A 53 -21.43 14.32 16.14
N LEU A 54 -21.17 13.77 14.96
CA LEU A 54 -22.19 13.52 13.95
C LEU A 54 -23.01 12.30 14.36
N TRP A 55 -24.34 12.43 14.31
CA TRP A 55 -25.29 11.33 14.41
C TRP A 55 -25.78 10.95 13.02
N THR A 56 -26.15 9.68 12.82
CA THR A 56 -26.76 9.19 11.60
C THR A 56 -27.77 8.08 11.91
N ASP A 57 -28.68 7.82 10.98
CA ASP A 57 -29.75 6.83 11.04
C ASP A 57 -29.37 5.45 10.47
N GLY A 58 -28.13 5.28 10.02
CA GLY A 58 -27.63 4.03 9.44
C GLY A 58 -26.26 3.60 9.96
N ALA A 59 -25.64 2.66 9.27
CA ALA A 59 -24.36 2.07 9.66
C ALA A 59 -23.18 3.02 9.44
N VAL A 60 -22.31 3.12 10.45
CA VAL A 60 -21.06 3.90 10.39
C VAL A 60 -19.85 2.99 10.26
N ILE A 61 -19.08 3.18 9.20
CA ILE A 61 -17.87 2.42 8.91
C ILE A 61 -16.70 3.01 9.70
N GLN A 62 -16.12 2.20 10.59
CA GLN A 62 -15.00 2.62 11.44
C GLN A 62 -13.62 2.32 10.83
N ARG A 63 -13.55 1.42 9.84
CA ARG A 63 -12.30 1.06 9.17
C ARG A 63 -12.59 0.47 7.81
N VAL A 64 -11.79 0.84 6.81
CA VAL A 64 -11.77 0.23 5.48
C VAL A 64 -10.34 -0.11 5.12
N ASP A 65 -10.10 -1.36 4.72
CA ASP A 65 -8.80 -1.80 4.23
C ASP A 65 -8.88 -2.01 2.72
N LEU A 66 -8.23 -1.12 1.98
CA LEU A 66 -8.15 -1.16 0.52
C LEU A 66 -6.91 -1.97 0.12
N THR A 67 -7.07 -2.94 -0.77
CA THR A 67 -5.96 -3.82 -1.17
C THR A 67 -5.87 -4.00 -2.68
N THR A 68 -4.66 -3.91 -3.21
CA THR A 68 -4.32 -4.28 -4.59
C THR A 68 -3.20 -5.29 -4.57
N ASN A 69 -3.35 -6.39 -5.33
CA ASN A 69 -2.24 -7.29 -5.62
C ASN A 69 -1.63 -6.89 -6.97
N ILE A 70 -0.31 -6.90 -7.04
CA ILE A 70 0.44 -6.76 -8.28
C ILE A 70 1.36 -7.97 -8.45
N SER A 71 1.71 -8.27 -9.69
CA SER A 71 2.71 -9.28 -10.02
C SER A 71 4.02 -8.59 -10.36
N VAL A 72 5.10 -8.92 -9.66
CA VAL A 72 6.45 -8.44 -9.99
C VAL A 72 7.32 -9.53 -10.62
N GLY A 73 6.79 -10.75 -10.74
CA GLY A 73 7.54 -11.93 -11.16
C GLY A 73 8.33 -12.54 -10.00
N LYS A 74 8.48 -13.87 -10.03
CA LYS A 74 9.16 -14.65 -8.99
C LYS A 74 10.55 -14.09 -8.67
N GLY A 75 10.81 -13.88 -7.38
CA GLY A 75 12.12 -13.44 -6.87
C GLY A 75 12.37 -11.94 -6.97
N ASN A 76 11.43 -11.16 -7.53
CA ASN A 76 11.53 -9.71 -7.64
C ASN A 76 10.85 -8.96 -6.49
N GLU A 77 10.17 -9.65 -5.59
CA GLU A 77 9.36 -9.07 -4.51
C GLU A 77 10.23 -8.23 -3.57
N THR A 78 11.37 -8.78 -3.11
CA THR A 78 12.26 -8.07 -2.19
C THR A 78 12.96 -6.87 -2.84
N PRO A 79 13.56 -6.97 -4.04
CA PRO A 79 14.08 -5.80 -4.75
C PRO A 79 13.02 -4.72 -5.00
N TYR A 80 11.81 -5.12 -5.40
CA TYR A 80 10.69 -4.20 -5.60
C TYR A 80 10.30 -3.48 -4.31
N LEU A 81 10.13 -4.22 -3.20
CA LEU A 81 9.81 -3.63 -1.89
C LEU A 81 10.90 -2.69 -1.38
N ARG A 82 12.19 -2.99 -1.64
CA ARG A 82 13.30 -2.09 -1.35
C ARG A 82 13.21 -0.79 -2.16
N GLY A 83 12.91 -0.90 -3.46
CA GLY A 83 12.63 0.25 -4.31
C GLY A 83 11.50 1.11 -3.75
N LEU A 84 10.39 0.49 -3.35
CA LEU A 84 9.27 1.20 -2.72
C LEU A 84 9.66 1.90 -1.41
N ALA A 85 10.46 1.24 -0.56
CA ALA A 85 10.88 1.80 0.72
C ALA A 85 11.72 3.08 0.58
N SER A 86 12.40 3.27 -0.55
CA SER A 86 13.13 4.51 -0.84
C SER A 86 12.21 5.73 -1.05
N GLN A 87 10.92 5.49 -1.33
CA GLN A 87 9.95 6.54 -1.64
C GLN A 87 9.22 7.03 -0.38
N ARG A 88 8.92 8.33 -0.36
CA ARG A 88 8.02 8.93 0.65
C ARG A 88 6.59 9.05 0.13
N LEU A 89 5.63 8.95 1.04
CA LEU A 89 4.20 9.21 0.79
C LEU A 89 3.77 10.41 1.61
N GLY A 90 3.75 11.59 0.98
CA GLY A 90 3.65 12.87 1.70
C GLY A 90 4.78 13.00 2.72
N HIS A 91 4.42 13.18 3.98
CA HIS A 91 5.38 13.23 5.10
C HIS A 91 5.77 11.85 5.65
N SER A 92 5.13 10.76 5.19
CA SER A 92 5.43 9.42 5.69
C SER A 92 6.68 8.84 5.03
N ILE A 93 7.56 8.31 5.86
CA ILE A 93 8.84 7.71 5.47
C ILE A 93 8.65 6.21 5.30
N GLY A 94 9.12 5.68 4.17
CA GLY A 94 9.14 4.25 3.91
C GLY A 94 10.15 3.55 4.80
N ARG A 95 9.73 2.45 5.43
CA ARG A 95 10.59 1.61 6.26
C ARG A 95 10.51 0.17 5.76
N LEU A 96 11.61 -0.33 5.24
CA LEU A 96 11.76 -1.75 4.93
C LEU A 96 11.97 -2.53 6.25
N PHE A 97 11.22 -3.60 6.44
CA PHE A 97 11.40 -4.48 7.60
C PHE A 97 12.71 -5.26 7.48
N PRO A 98 13.35 -5.69 8.60
CA PRO A 98 14.64 -6.38 8.57
C PRO A 98 14.69 -7.62 7.67
N ASN A 99 13.57 -8.33 7.52
CA ASN A 99 13.46 -9.50 6.65
C ASN A 99 13.32 -9.17 5.16
N GLY A 100 13.18 -7.89 4.78
CA GLY A 100 13.00 -7.45 3.40
C GLY A 100 11.68 -7.90 2.74
N LYS A 101 10.70 -8.36 3.53
CA LYS A 101 9.42 -8.91 3.03
C LYS A 101 8.23 -7.99 3.22
N SER A 102 8.43 -6.85 3.86
CA SER A 102 7.40 -5.83 4.05
C SER A 102 8.02 -4.45 4.10
N VAL A 103 7.26 -3.46 3.63
CA VAL A 103 7.51 -2.04 3.79
C VAL A 103 6.26 -1.39 4.36
N ASP A 104 6.43 -0.45 5.27
CA ASP A 104 5.34 0.44 5.70
C ASP A 104 5.74 1.91 5.62
N TRP A 105 4.74 2.78 5.59
CA TRP A 105 4.94 4.22 5.59
C TRP A 105 4.38 4.82 6.87
N THR A 106 5.26 5.44 7.66
CA THR A 106 4.90 6.05 8.94
C THR A 106 5.55 7.42 9.10
N THR A 107 4.99 8.28 9.93
CA THR A 107 5.49 9.65 10.13
C THR A 107 6.93 9.67 10.69
N SER A 108 7.25 8.72 11.56
CA SER A 108 8.55 8.62 12.24
C SER A 108 9.49 7.57 11.66
N GLY A 109 9.04 6.77 10.67
CA GLY A 109 9.78 5.59 10.22
C GLY A 109 9.91 4.49 11.28
N SER A 110 9.20 4.58 12.41
CA SER A 110 9.33 3.65 13.56
C SER A 110 8.25 2.56 13.63
N GLY A 111 7.38 2.45 12.63
CA GLY A 111 6.42 1.33 12.47
C GLY A 111 5.18 1.37 13.38
N LYS A 112 4.96 2.47 14.10
CA LYS A 112 3.66 2.72 14.75
C LYS A 112 2.70 3.22 13.68
N GLY A 113 1.78 2.37 13.23
CA GLY A 113 0.87 2.69 12.14
C GLY A 113 0.18 4.04 12.34
N ALA A 114 0.11 4.85 11.27
CA ALA A 114 -0.32 6.23 11.39
C ALA A 114 -1.80 6.37 11.83
N ARG A 115 -2.11 7.47 12.52
CA ARG A 115 -3.40 7.74 13.17
C ARG A 115 -4.59 7.75 12.21
N LEU A 116 -4.38 8.34 11.04
CA LEU A 116 -5.44 8.54 10.03
C LEU A 116 -5.48 7.40 9.02
N GLN A 117 -4.33 7.01 8.50
CA GLN A 117 -4.20 5.97 7.50
C GLN A 117 -2.92 5.18 7.74
N TYR A 118 -2.91 3.89 7.43
CA TYR A 118 -1.71 3.06 7.46
C TYR A 118 -1.51 2.38 6.11
N ARG A 119 -0.34 2.57 5.51
CA ARG A 119 0.00 2.06 4.19
C ARG A 119 1.14 1.07 4.32
N LYS A 120 0.99 -0.08 3.70
CA LYS A 120 2.00 -1.15 3.70
C LYS A 120 2.01 -1.87 2.37
N ALA A 121 3.18 -2.35 1.97
CA ALA A 121 3.33 -3.29 0.89
C ALA A 121 4.13 -4.50 1.36
N TYR A 122 3.77 -5.70 0.92
CA TYR A 122 4.43 -6.91 1.38
C TYR A 122 4.37 -8.06 0.38
N ASP A 123 5.35 -8.94 0.49
CA ASP A 123 5.42 -10.21 -0.23
C ASP A 123 4.29 -11.12 0.27
N LYS A 124 3.25 -11.28 -0.56
CA LYS A 124 2.05 -12.02 -0.19
C LYS A 124 2.29 -13.53 -0.23
N GLY A 125 3.17 -14.00 -1.13
CA GLY A 125 3.60 -15.39 -1.18
C GLY A 125 4.29 -15.79 0.13
N PHE A 126 5.24 -14.98 0.59
CA PHE A 126 5.91 -15.17 1.87
C PHE A 126 4.94 -15.09 3.06
N GLU A 127 3.98 -14.17 3.06
CA GLU A 127 2.96 -14.09 4.13
C GLU A 127 2.10 -15.36 4.19
N ILE A 128 1.65 -15.86 3.04
CA ILE A 128 0.87 -17.10 2.97
C ILE A 128 1.72 -18.27 3.48
N GLN A 129 2.96 -18.38 3.01
CA GLN A 129 3.88 -19.45 3.40
C GLN A 129 4.17 -19.46 4.90
N SER A 130 4.51 -18.31 5.47
CA SER A 130 4.97 -18.20 6.86
C SER A 130 3.82 -18.15 7.88
N LYS A 131 2.65 -17.63 7.50
CA LYS A 131 1.54 -17.40 8.44
C LYS A 131 0.29 -18.20 8.12
N HIS A 132 -0.10 -18.29 6.85
CA HIS A 132 -1.37 -18.91 6.48
C HIS A 132 -1.27 -20.43 6.44
N LEU A 133 -0.30 -20.98 5.72
CA LEU A 133 -0.11 -22.43 5.58
C LEU A 133 0.01 -23.15 6.94
N PRO A 134 0.82 -22.69 7.90
CA PRO A 134 0.91 -23.36 9.21
C PRO A 134 -0.39 -23.31 10.00
N LYS A 135 -1.23 -22.28 9.80
CA LYS A 135 -2.56 -22.21 10.43
C LYS A 135 -3.52 -23.22 9.83
N VAL A 136 -3.54 -23.36 8.51
CA VAL A 136 -4.40 -24.34 7.81
C VAL A 136 -3.94 -25.76 8.15
N LYS A 137 -2.63 -26.03 8.13
CA LYS A 137 -2.06 -27.34 8.50
C LYS A 137 -2.50 -27.77 9.90
N ARG A 138 -2.46 -26.86 10.87
CA ARG A 138 -2.89 -27.14 12.25
C ARG A 138 -4.40 -27.35 12.40
N ALA A 139 -5.21 -26.65 11.61
CA ALA A 139 -6.66 -26.72 11.72
C ALA A 139 -7.27 -27.94 11.00
N TYR A 140 -6.72 -28.32 9.84
CA TYR A 140 -7.32 -29.34 8.97
C TYR A 140 -6.42 -30.57 8.72
N GLY A 141 -5.12 -30.47 9.03
CA GLY A 141 -4.14 -31.53 8.74
C GLY A 141 -3.53 -31.44 7.34
N GLU A 142 -2.37 -32.07 7.15
CA GLU A 142 -1.57 -31.99 5.93
C GLU A 142 -2.19 -32.72 4.73
N GLY A 143 -2.95 -33.79 4.96
CA GLY A 143 -3.65 -34.52 3.89
C GLY A 143 -4.94 -33.86 3.40
N SER A 144 -5.40 -32.80 4.07
CA SER A 144 -6.72 -32.22 3.84
C SER A 144 -6.84 -31.47 2.50
N PRO A 145 -8.03 -31.47 1.88
CA PRO A 145 -8.31 -30.63 0.71
C PRO A 145 -8.03 -29.14 0.95
N GLU A 146 -8.29 -28.65 2.16
CA GLU A 146 -8.06 -27.26 2.58
C GLU A 146 -6.57 -26.92 2.58
N PHE A 147 -5.73 -27.83 3.10
CA PHE A 147 -4.28 -27.64 3.08
C PHE A 147 -3.73 -27.70 1.66
N LYS A 148 -4.19 -28.62 0.82
CA LYS A 148 -3.83 -28.69 -0.60
C LYS A 148 -4.17 -27.40 -1.34
N TYR A 149 -5.39 -26.89 -1.16
CA TYR A 149 -5.81 -25.60 -1.73
C TYR A 149 -4.93 -24.44 -1.25
N ALA A 150 -4.63 -24.38 0.05
CA ALA A 150 -3.75 -23.35 0.59
C ALA A 150 -2.32 -23.46 0.04
N GLN A 151 -1.83 -24.68 -0.25
CA GLN A 151 -0.53 -24.92 -0.86
C GLN A 151 -0.50 -24.48 -2.32
N GLU A 152 -1.53 -24.80 -3.10
CA GLU A 152 -1.70 -24.32 -4.48
C GLU A 152 -1.72 -22.78 -4.51
N LEU A 153 -2.44 -22.15 -3.58
CA LEU A 153 -2.47 -20.70 -3.41
C LEU A 153 -1.10 -20.10 -3.10
N CYS A 154 -0.35 -20.74 -2.20
CA CYS A 154 1.01 -20.33 -1.87
C CYS A 154 1.93 -20.43 -3.09
N ASN A 155 1.89 -21.55 -3.80
CA ASN A 155 2.72 -21.81 -4.97
C ASN A 155 2.41 -20.77 -6.06
N TYR A 156 1.13 -20.51 -6.33
CA TYR A 156 0.72 -19.47 -7.27
C TYR A 156 1.23 -18.09 -6.87
N ALA A 157 1.08 -17.70 -5.60
CA ALA A 157 1.51 -16.39 -5.12
C ALA A 157 3.03 -16.19 -5.19
N VAL A 158 3.80 -17.25 -4.93
CA VAL A 158 5.27 -17.25 -5.05
C VAL A 158 5.71 -17.24 -6.52
N GLU A 159 5.10 -18.06 -7.38
CA GLU A 159 5.48 -18.15 -8.79
C GLU A 159 5.16 -16.87 -9.56
N THR A 160 4.03 -16.25 -9.22
CA THR A 160 3.63 -14.95 -9.79
C THR A 160 4.48 -13.80 -9.21
N GLY A 161 5.06 -13.98 -8.03
CA GLY A 161 5.70 -12.93 -7.26
C GLY A 161 4.70 -11.85 -6.85
N ILE A 162 3.71 -12.23 -6.04
CA ILE A 162 2.65 -11.30 -5.62
C ILE A 162 3.15 -10.38 -4.52
N VAL A 163 3.10 -9.08 -4.80
CA VAL A 163 3.20 -8.03 -3.80
C VAL A 163 1.81 -7.44 -3.57
N ARG A 164 1.38 -7.39 -2.31
CA ARG A 164 0.14 -6.70 -1.93
C ARG A 164 0.45 -5.31 -1.44
N LEU A 165 -0.24 -4.31 -1.99
CA LEU A 165 -0.34 -2.97 -1.44
C LEU A 165 -1.65 -2.88 -0.66
N GLU A 166 -1.56 -2.46 0.60
CA GLU A 166 -2.69 -2.38 1.52
C GLU A 166 -2.71 -1.01 2.20
N GLN A 167 -3.88 -0.37 2.18
CA GLN A 167 -4.12 0.94 2.77
C GLN A 167 -5.31 0.86 3.72
N GLU A 168 -5.02 0.96 5.01
CA GLU A 168 -6.00 0.98 6.08
C GLU A 168 -6.44 2.42 6.30
N LEU A 169 -7.71 2.72 6.07
CA LEU A 169 -8.36 3.98 6.39
C LEU A 169 -9.03 3.86 7.76
N LYS A 170 -8.59 4.65 8.74
CA LYS A 170 -9.08 4.57 10.12
C LYS A 170 -10.26 5.51 10.37
N SER A 171 -11.03 5.21 11.42
CA SER A 171 -12.28 5.90 11.78
C SER A 171 -12.17 7.42 11.75
N GLU A 172 -11.09 7.99 12.28
CA GLU A 172 -10.91 9.43 12.29
C GLU A 172 -10.76 10.02 10.87
N PHE A 173 -9.99 9.37 10.00
CA PHE A 173 -9.88 9.80 8.61
C PHE A 173 -11.23 9.68 7.89
N LEU A 174 -11.92 8.54 8.04
CA LEU A 174 -13.21 8.31 7.42
C LEU A 174 -14.25 9.33 7.89
N SER A 175 -14.28 9.65 9.18
CA SER A 175 -15.17 10.67 9.75
C SER A 175 -14.86 12.07 9.24
N ARG A 176 -13.57 12.46 9.24
CA ARG A 176 -13.12 13.77 8.76
C ARG A 176 -13.46 14.01 7.29
N GLU A 177 -13.27 12.99 6.45
CA GLU A 177 -13.58 13.06 5.01
C GLU A 177 -15.05 12.69 4.70
N LYS A 178 -15.88 12.42 5.72
CA LYS A 178 -17.29 11.98 5.59
C LYS A 178 -17.48 10.71 4.75
N LEU A 179 -16.47 9.84 4.70
CA LEU A 179 -16.48 8.55 4.02
C LEU A 179 -16.99 7.40 4.94
N CYS A 180 -17.34 7.69 6.20
CA CYS A 180 -17.82 6.66 7.13
C CYS A 180 -19.32 6.35 7.03
N PHE A 181 -20.14 7.21 6.43
CA PHE A 181 -21.59 7.08 6.41
C PHE A 181 -22.05 6.18 5.26
N TYR A 182 -22.31 4.90 5.54
CA TYR A 182 -22.65 3.93 4.50
C TYR A 182 -23.85 4.39 3.66
N GLY A 183 -23.66 4.57 2.35
CA GLY A 183 -24.71 5.02 1.44
C GLY A 183 -24.80 6.54 1.22
N LEU A 184 -24.01 7.36 1.94
CA LEU A 184 -23.98 8.84 1.80
C LEU A 184 -22.66 9.39 1.24
N PHE A 185 -21.87 8.57 0.57
CA PHE A 185 -20.67 9.01 -0.14
C PHE A 185 -20.46 8.20 -1.43
N ASP A 186 -19.66 8.76 -2.35
CA ASP A 186 -19.23 8.08 -3.56
C ASP A 186 -18.02 7.18 -3.28
N GLU A 187 -18.18 5.86 -3.47
CA GLU A 187 -17.11 4.86 -3.30
C GLU A 187 -15.91 5.09 -4.24
N ALA A 188 -16.07 5.83 -5.34
CA ALA A 188 -14.96 6.22 -6.21
C ALA A 188 -13.89 7.05 -5.47
N ASN A 189 -14.25 7.70 -4.36
CA ASN A 189 -13.28 8.40 -3.51
C ASN A 189 -12.25 7.44 -2.89
N TYR A 190 -12.66 6.22 -2.51
CA TYR A 190 -11.72 5.20 -2.05
C TYR A 190 -10.78 4.75 -3.13
N ARG A 191 -11.30 4.55 -4.35
CA ARG A 191 -10.50 4.18 -5.52
C ARG A 191 -9.42 5.21 -5.79
N LYS A 192 -9.77 6.51 -5.87
CA LYS A 192 -8.81 7.61 -6.08
C LYS A 192 -7.70 7.63 -5.03
N LEU A 193 -8.06 7.51 -3.75
CA LEU A 193 -7.10 7.47 -2.64
C LEU A 193 -6.14 6.28 -2.75
N HIS A 194 -6.65 5.13 -3.19
CA HIS A 194 -5.85 3.92 -3.31
C HIS A 194 -4.97 3.91 -4.56
N GLU A 195 -5.46 4.42 -5.69
CA GLU A 195 -4.71 4.54 -6.94
C GLU A 195 -3.48 5.44 -6.77
N GLU A 196 -3.59 6.53 -6.00
CA GLU A 196 -2.44 7.37 -5.65
C GLU A 196 -1.34 6.55 -4.92
N PHE A 197 -1.75 5.69 -3.99
CA PHE A 197 -0.81 4.82 -3.28
C PHE A 197 -0.24 3.74 -4.20
N VAL A 198 -1.06 3.12 -5.05
CA VAL A 198 -0.64 2.10 -6.01
C VAL A 198 0.30 2.66 -7.09
N GLY A 199 0.24 3.96 -7.37
CA GLY A 199 1.12 4.66 -8.30
C GLY A 199 2.47 5.09 -7.71
N VAL A 200 2.81 4.71 -6.47
CA VAL A 200 4.09 5.09 -5.85
C VAL A 200 5.31 4.61 -6.64
N ASP A 201 5.18 3.47 -7.33
CA ASP A 201 6.21 2.86 -8.17
C ASP A 201 6.55 3.71 -9.40
N GLN A 202 5.59 4.46 -9.95
CA GLN A 202 5.77 5.34 -11.12
C GLN A 202 6.79 6.47 -10.86
N ARG A 203 7.15 6.71 -9.60
CA ARG A 203 8.18 7.68 -9.22
C ARG A 203 9.59 7.13 -9.42
N LEU A 204 9.76 5.81 -9.46
CA LEU A 204 11.06 5.15 -9.65
C LEU A 204 11.48 5.20 -11.13
N LYS A 205 11.84 6.40 -11.61
CA LYS A 205 12.10 6.67 -13.04
C LYS A 205 13.57 6.55 -13.45
N VAL A 206 14.49 6.53 -12.48
CA VAL A 206 15.93 6.49 -12.75
C VAL A 206 16.38 5.05 -12.91
N THR A 207 16.88 4.72 -14.10
CA THR A 207 17.38 3.39 -14.44
C THR A 207 18.79 3.13 -13.94
N LYS A 208 19.64 4.16 -13.89
CA LYS A 208 21.00 4.10 -13.34
C LYS A 208 21.28 5.30 -12.44
N MET A 209 21.89 5.02 -11.28
CA MET A 209 22.26 6.02 -10.29
C MET A 209 23.62 6.65 -10.64
N ASP A 210 23.73 7.19 -11.85
CA ASP A 210 24.90 7.93 -12.32
C ASP A 210 24.50 9.35 -12.77
N ILE A 211 25.49 10.25 -12.85
CA ILE A 211 25.25 11.66 -13.17
C ILE A 211 24.53 11.82 -14.51
N VAL A 212 24.94 11.05 -15.53
CA VAL A 212 24.42 11.16 -16.90
C VAL A 212 22.95 10.79 -16.94
N SER A 213 22.59 9.69 -16.30
CA SER A 213 21.24 9.15 -16.25
C SER A 213 20.31 10.02 -15.41
N ILE A 214 20.79 10.50 -14.25
CA ILE A 214 20.02 11.41 -13.39
C ILE A 214 19.79 12.75 -14.09
N ALA A 215 20.84 13.36 -14.67
CA ALA A 215 20.72 14.63 -15.38
C ALA A 215 19.83 14.50 -16.62
N GLY A 216 19.97 13.42 -17.39
CA GLY A 216 19.12 13.11 -18.53
C GLY A 216 17.65 13.00 -18.15
N GLN A 217 17.34 12.27 -17.06
CA GLN A 217 15.96 12.12 -16.59
C GLN A 217 15.36 13.46 -16.10
N LEU A 218 16.15 14.31 -15.43
CA LEU A 218 15.69 15.64 -14.99
C LEU A 218 15.27 16.52 -16.18
N LEU A 219 15.98 16.43 -17.31
CA LEU A 219 15.66 17.18 -18.52
C LEU A 219 14.47 16.56 -19.26
N ALA A 220 14.46 15.23 -19.42
CA ALA A 220 13.39 14.51 -20.11
C ALA A 220 12.02 14.74 -19.45
N GLU A 221 11.98 14.85 -18.12
CA GLU A 221 10.77 15.10 -17.33
C GLU A 221 10.42 16.61 -17.19
N GLY A 222 11.18 17.50 -17.83
CA GLY A 222 10.99 18.95 -17.75
C GLY A 222 11.11 19.48 -16.31
N VAL A 223 11.95 18.86 -15.47
CA VAL A 223 12.16 19.28 -14.07
C VAL A 223 13.09 20.50 -14.01
N VAL A 224 14.01 20.59 -14.96
CA VAL A 224 14.96 21.70 -15.13
C VAL A 224 15.09 22.02 -16.62
N GLU A 225 15.42 23.27 -16.94
CA GLU A 225 15.46 23.76 -18.32
C GLU A 225 16.85 23.63 -18.97
N THR A 226 17.92 23.50 -18.17
CA THR A 226 19.30 23.54 -18.67
C THR A 226 20.14 22.37 -18.19
N GLN A 227 21.07 21.92 -19.04
CA GLN A 227 22.04 20.87 -18.70
C GLN A 227 22.86 21.23 -17.46
N ARG A 228 23.21 22.50 -17.29
CA ARG A 228 23.95 22.98 -16.11
C ARG A 228 23.16 22.74 -14.82
N ALA A 229 21.88 23.07 -14.81
CA ALA A 229 21.02 22.86 -13.64
C ALA A 229 20.78 21.36 -13.38
N ALA A 230 20.67 20.55 -14.44
CA ALA A 230 20.54 19.10 -14.36
C ALA A 230 21.79 18.47 -13.72
N ASN A 231 22.99 18.78 -14.24
CA ASN A 231 24.25 18.26 -13.74
C ASN A 231 24.51 18.65 -12.28
N LEU A 232 24.23 19.91 -11.90
CA LEU A 232 24.35 20.37 -10.52
C LEU A 232 23.40 19.61 -9.57
N THR A 233 22.16 19.39 -9.99
CA THR A 233 21.20 18.62 -9.19
C THR A 233 21.62 17.16 -9.08
N ALA A 234 22.14 16.57 -10.17
CA ALA A 234 22.65 15.21 -10.19
C ALA A 234 23.90 15.04 -9.31
N SER A 235 24.83 15.99 -9.29
CA SER A 235 26.01 15.90 -8.43
C SER A 235 25.64 15.84 -6.95
N TYR A 236 24.64 16.60 -6.51
CA TYR A 236 24.15 16.52 -5.13
C TYR A 236 23.50 15.18 -4.80
N ALA A 237 22.81 14.54 -5.76
CA ALA A 237 22.31 13.19 -5.57
C ALA A 237 23.46 12.20 -5.36
N ILE A 238 24.53 12.28 -6.15
CA ILE A 238 25.71 11.41 -6.03
C ILE A 238 26.43 11.65 -4.70
N MET A 239 26.67 12.90 -4.32
CA MET A 239 27.27 13.24 -3.02
C MET A 239 26.47 12.64 -1.87
N TRP A 240 25.13 12.76 -1.92
CA TRP A 240 24.24 12.15 -0.94
C TRP A 240 24.35 10.61 -0.93
N MET A 241 24.38 9.95 -2.09
CA MET A 241 24.53 8.49 -2.17
C MET A 241 25.80 8.00 -1.49
N HIS A 242 26.91 8.72 -1.66
CA HIS A 242 28.18 8.42 -1.02
C HIS A 242 28.25 8.84 0.46
N GLY A 243 27.15 9.29 1.06
CA GLY A 243 27.10 9.72 2.46
C GLY A 243 27.86 11.02 2.73
N GLN A 244 28.14 11.83 1.70
CA GLN A 244 28.81 13.12 1.87
C GLN A 244 27.84 14.17 2.41
N GLU A 245 28.37 15.09 3.22
CA GLU A 245 27.61 16.24 3.69
C GLU A 245 27.34 17.21 2.52
N LEU A 246 26.08 17.61 2.37
CA LEU A 246 25.65 18.53 1.32
C LEU A 246 25.84 19.98 1.79
N ALA A 247 27.01 20.55 1.50
CA ALA A 247 27.31 21.95 1.82
C ALA A 247 26.50 22.93 0.95
N MET A 248 25.30 23.29 1.40
CA MET A 248 24.41 24.24 0.72
C MET A 248 23.43 24.90 1.69
N SER A 249 22.81 26.01 1.27
CA SER A 249 21.74 26.65 2.05
C SER A 249 20.47 25.78 2.09
N GLU A 250 19.66 25.96 3.13
CA GLU A 250 18.38 25.24 3.28
C GLU A 250 17.45 25.43 2.09
N ARG A 251 17.42 26.64 1.51
CA ARG A 251 16.64 26.94 0.31
C ARG A 251 17.12 26.14 -0.90
N SER A 252 18.45 26.04 -1.08
CA SER A 252 19.05 25.26 -2.16
C SER A 252 18.75 23.77 -1.98
N TYR A 253 18.92 23.26 -0.75
CA TYR A 253 18.61 21.88 -0.38
C TYR A 253 17.17 21.52 -0.71
N ASN A 254 16.21 22.35 -0.29
CA ASN A 254 14.79 22.10 -0.56
C ASN A 254 14.47 22.12 -2.07
N THR A 255 15.15 22.98 -2.83
CA THR A 255 15.01 23.06 -4.29
C THR A 255 15.50 21.78 -4.97
N HIS A 256 16.73 21.35 -4.68
CA HIS A 256 17.29 20.13 -5.28
C HIS A 256 16.55 18.88 -4.81
N ALA A 257 16.16 18.81 -3.54
CA ALA A 257 15.36 17.70 -3.03
C ALA A 257 13.98 17.63 -3.68
N ALA A 258 13.34 18.76 -4.00
CA ALA A 258 12.08 18.77 -4.74
C ALA A 258 12.26 18.30 -6.19
N ARG A 259 13.34 18.71 -6.87
CA ARG A 259 13.67 18.27 -8.23
C ARG A 259 13.93 16.76 -8.30
N LEU A 260 14.81 16.26 -7.43
CA LEU A 260 15.18 14.85 -7.36
C LEU A 260 13.97 13.95 -7.02
N ASN A 261 13.07 14.41 -6.15
CA ASN A 261 11.84 13.69 -5.84
C ASN A 261 10.96 13.43 -7.07
N ARG A 262 10.97 14.30 -8.09
CA ARG A 262 10.18 14.11 -9.33
C ARG A 262 10.68 12.95 -10.18
N ILE A 263 11.92 12.52 -9.97
CA ILE A 263 12.55 11.39 -10.67
C ILE A 263 12.82 10.20 -9.71
N GLY A 264 12.25 10.23 -8.50
CA GLY A 264 12.33 9.11 -7.56
C GLY A 264 13.55 9.08 -6.65
N ILE A 265 14.37 10.13 -6.64
CA ILE A 265 15.52 10.23 -5.72
C ILE A 265 15.15 11.14 -4.55
N ASN A 266 15.15 10.60 -3.33
CA ASN A 266 14.76 11.35 -2.15
C ASN A 266 15.93 11.58 -1.18
N ILE A 267 16.66 12.67 -1.39
CA ILE A 267 17.82 13.06 -0.57
C ILE A 267 17.46 13.52 0.86
N ARG A 268 16.17 13.54 1.22
CA ARG A 268 15.72 13.77 2.61
C ARG A 268 15.75 12.50 3.44
N ASN A 269 15.87 11.34 2.80
CA ASN A 269 16.10 10.08 3.48
C ASN A 269 17.58 9.91 3.81
N ALA A 270 17.88 9.07 4.80
CA ALA A 270 19.24 8.60 4.99
C ALA A 270 19.68 7.82 3.73
N PRO A 271 20.92 8.02 3.25
CA PRO A 271 21.41 7.27 2.10
C PRO A 271 21.52 5.79 2.46
N ASP A 272 21.10 4.91 1.55
CA ASP A 272 21.32 3.48 1.68
C ASP A 272 22.75 3.15 1.27
N LEU A 273 23.67 3.21 2.25
CA LEU A 273 25.10 2.96 2.04
C LEU A 273 25.39 1.52 1.58
N THR A 274 24.44 0.59 1.68
CA THR A 274 24.61 -0.77 1.13
C THR A 274 24.67 -0.77 -0.41
N LEU A 275 24.14 0.27 -1.05
CA LEU A 275 24.29 0.53 -2.49
C LEU A 275 25.68 1.08 -2.85
N CYS A 276 26.44 1.60 -1.88
CA CYS A 276 27.78 2.18 -2.04
C CYS A 276 28.91 1.27 -1.53
N SER A 277 28.66 -0.03 -1.37
CA SER A 277 29.74 -0.97 -1.06
C SER A 277 30.67 -1.13 -2.27
N THR A 278 31.99 -1.28 -2.04
CA THR A 278 33.04 -1.58 -3.03
C THR A 278 32.87 -2.95 -3.72
N VAL A 279 31.74 -3.62 -3.50
CA VAL A 279 31.31 -4.80 -4.25
C VAL A 279 30.63 -4.32 -5.53
N PHE A 280 31.17 -4.70 -6.68
CA PHE A 280 30.54 -4.44 -7.98
C PHE A 280 29.18 -5.16 -8.04
N ILE A 281 28.10 -4.50 -7.65
CA ILE A 281 26.73 -4.96 -7.88
C ILE A 281 26.46 -4.74 -9.38
N ARG A 282 26.72 -5.79 -10.18
CA ARG A 282 26.61 -5.75 -11.66
C ARG A 282 25.17 -5.79 -12.19
N GLU A 283 24.17 -6.03 -11.33
CA GLU A 283 22.81 -6.32 -11.79
C GLU A 283 21.82 -5.27 -11.25
N MET A 284 21.57 -4.23 -12.07
CA MET A 284 20.34 -3.46 -11.97
C MET A 284 19.25 -4.24 -12.70
N LYS A 285 18.24 -4.68 -11.96
CA LYS A 285 17.12 -5.44 -12.51
C LYS A 285 15.94 -4.51 -12.74
N GLU A 286 15.54 -4.36 -14.00
CA GLU A 286 14.28 -3.71 -14.34
C GLU A 286 13.12 -4.62 -13.93
N ILE A 287 12.18 -4.07 -13.18
CA ILE A 287 10.98 -4.77 -12.73
C ILE A 287 9.80 -4.00 -13.29
N ASN A 288 9.01 -4.67 -14.12
CA ASN A 288 7.80 -4.13 -14.73
C ASN A 288 6.58 -4.76 -14.04
N PRO A 289 5.98 -4.11 -13.02
CA PRO A 289 4.89 -4.71 -12.27
C PRO A 289 3.62 -4.76 -13.11
N VAL A 290 2.97 -5.93 -13.14
CA VAL A 290 1.65 -6.10 -13.76
C VAL A 290 0.58 -5.80 -12.72
N LYS A 291 -0.19 -4.73 -12.97
CA LYS A 291 -1.36 -4.33 -12.16
C LYS A 291 -2.61 -5.06 -12.69
N ASN A 292 -3.65 -5.18 -11.87
CA ASN A 292 -4.92 -5.82 -12.22
C ASN A 292 -4.81 -7.32 -12.59
N ILE A 293 -4.00 -8.07 -11.84
CA ILE A 293 -3.90 -9.52 -12.05
C ILE A 293 -5.24 -10.23 -11.78
N ALA A 294 -5.66 -11.04 -12.75
CA ALA A 294 -6.82 -11.90 -12.61
C ALA A 294 -6.48 -13.11 -11.70
N PRO A 295 -7.47 -13.64 -10.97
CA PRO A 295 -7.29 -14.90 -10.26
C PRO A 295 -7.14 -16.07 -11.23
N PRO A 296 -6.45 -17.15 -10.82
CA PRO A 296 -6.44 -18.37 -11.60
C PRO A 296 -7.82 -19.03 -11.60
N SER A 297 -8.11 -19.85 -12.61
CA SER A 297 -9.43 -20.47 -12.83
C SER A 297 -9.93 -21.31 -11.67
N TRP A 298 -9.01 -21.93 -10.92
CA TRP A 298 -9.33 -22.76 -9.75
C TRP A 298 -9.57 -21.94 -8.46
N TYR A 299 -9.33 -20.62 -8.46
CA TYR A 299 -9.45 -19.79 -7.26
C TYR A 299 -10.91 -19.67 -6.79
N LYS A 300 -11.14 -19.92 -5.50
CA LYS A 300 -12.47 -19.83 -4.89
C LYS A 300 -12.78 -18.37 -4.53
N ARG A 301 -13.48 -17.68 -5.45
CA ARG A 301 -13.91 -16.28 -5.28
C ARG A 301 -14.85 -16.07 -4.09
N PRO A 302 -14.91 -14.85 -3.54
CA PRO A 302 -15.89 -14.52 -2.51
C PRO A 302 -17.30 -14.59 -3.08
N SER A 303 -18.22 -15.22 -2.37
CA SER A 303 -19.65 -15.07 -2.63
C SER A 303 -20.29 -14.19 -1.57
N HIS A 304 -21.12 -13.26 -2.01
CA HIS A 304 -22.04 -12.48 -1.17
C HIS A 304 -23.50 -12.86 -1.46
N LEU A 305 -23.75 -13.74 -2.43
CA LEU A 305 -25.07 -14.21 -2.81
C LEU A 305 -25.32 -15.57 -2.16
N ARG A 306 -26.54 -15.79 -1.66
CA ARG A 306 -26.97 -17.14 -1.26
C ARG A 306 -27.02 -18.03 -2.50
N ILE A 307 -26.51 -19.25 -2.37
CA ILE A 307 -27.09 -20.37 -3.11
C ILE A 307 -28.44 -20.60 -2.43
N ALA A 308 -29.55 -20.41 -3.16
CA ALA A 308 -30.86 -20.81 -2.65
C ALA A 308 -30.78 -22.32 -2.39
N ALA A 309 -30.95 -22.72 -1.13
CA ALA A 309 -31.12 -24.11 -0.74
C ALA A 309 -32.59 -24.50 -0.90
#